data_AF-A0A955EBD7-F1
#
_entry.id   AF-A0A955EBD7-F1
#
_cell.length_a   1.000
_cell.length_b   1.000
_cell.length_c   1.000
_cell.angle_alpha   90.00
_cell.angle_beta   90.00
_cell.angle_gamma   90.00
#
_symmetry.space_group_name_H-M   'P 1'
#
loop_
_entity.id
_entity.type
_entity.pdbx_description
1 polymer ?
#
loop_
_entity_poly.entity_id
_entity_poly.type
_entity_poly.pdbx_seq_one_letter_code
_entity_poly.pdbx_strand_id
1 'polypeptide(L)'
;TTKRISFRSVLIQIILIDAVFSVDSILTAVGLVPPRHIEIMITAVVISVIIMMLAAGPISRFVEKHPTIKMLALAILVMIGVLLVAEGLGEHFPRGYVYFAMAFSLVVEMLNIHAGKRRARKHPQTSDGAG
;
A
#
# COMPACT_ATOMS: atom_id res chain seq x y z
N THR A 1 4.29 -2.53 29.60
CA THR A 1 3.19 -3.52 29.50
C THR A 1 3.27 -4.21 28.15
N THR A 2 3.77 -5.44 28.09
CA THR A 2 3.95 -6.19 26.83
C THR A 2 2.59 -6.71 26.36
N LYS A 3 1.96 -6.01 25.41
CA LYS A 3 0.67 -6.43 24.82
C LYS A 3 0.91 -7.69 24.00
N ARG A 4 0.55 -8.88 24.52
CA ARG A 4 0.63 -10.13 23.76
C ARG A 4 -0.41 -10.10 22.65
N ILE A 5 0.05 -9.91 21.40
CA ILE A 5 -0.79 -10.05 20.22
C ILE A 5 -1.15 -11.54 20.11
N SER A 6 -2.44 -11.86 20.21
CA SER A 6 -2.91 -13.24 20.12
C SER A 6 -2.74 -13.76 18.69
N PHE A 7 -2.27 -15.01 18.53
CA PHE A 7 -2.13 -15.67 17.22
C PHE A 7 -3.44 -15.61 16.40
N ARG A 8 -4.59 -15.77 17.07
CA ARG A 8 -5.92 -15.62 16.45
C ARG A 8 -6.15 -14.21 15.90
N SER A 9 -5.66 -13.19 16.60
CA SER A 9 -5.76 -11.79 16.14
C SER A 9 -4.94 -11.54 14.88
N VAL A 10 -3.73 -12.11 14.79
CA VAL A 10 -2.88 -11.99 13.60
C VAL A 10 -3.52 -12.70 12.41
N LEU A 11 -4.05 -13.92 12.62
CA LEU A 11 -4.71 -14.69 11.56
C LEU A 11 -5.93 -13.93 11.00
N ILE A 12 -6.81 -13.42 11.87
CA ILE A 12 -7.98 -12.62 11.47
C ILE A 12 -7.53 -11.38 10.70
N GLN A 13 -6.46 -10.72 11.14
CA GLN A 13 -5.94 -9.52 10.48
C GLN A 13 -5.39 -9.83 9.08
N ILE A 14 -4.66 -10.94 8.91
CA ILE A 14 -4.14 -11.37 7.61
C ILE A 14 -5.29 -11.65 6.65
N ILE A 15 -6.31 -12.40 7.10
CA ILE A 15 -7.49 -12.71 6.27
C ILE A 15 -8.23 -11.44 5.85
N LEU A 16 -8.43 -10.49 6.77
CA LEU A 16 -9.08 -9.22 6.46
C LEU A 16 -8.28 -8.38 5.45
N ILE A 17 -6.96 -8.30 5.61
CA ILE A 17 -6.10 -7.55 4.68
C ILE A 17 -6.07 -8.25 3.31
N ASP A 18 -5.95 -9.56 3.27
CA ASP A 18 -5.91 -10.36 2.03
C ASP A 18 -7.22 -10.25 1.24
N ALA A 19 -8.36 -10.25 1.93
CA ALA A 19 -9.66 -10.00 1.30
C ALA A 19 -9.70 -8.64 0.59
N VAL A 20 -9.26 -7.56 1.25
CA VAL A 20 -9.27 -6.23 0.62
C VAL A 20 -8.24 -6.13 -0.51
N PHE A 21 -7.07 -6.74 -0.36
CA PHE A 21 -6.02 -6.76 -1.38
C PHE A 21 -6.42 -7.58 -2.62
N SER A 22 -7.20 -8.65 -2.43
CA SER A 22 -7.78 -9.42 -3.53
C SER A 22 -8.80 -8.61 -4.35
N VAL A 23 -9.54 -7.70 -3.71
CA VAL A 23 -10.51 -6.83 -4.39
C VAL A 23 -9.80 -5.72 -5.17
N ASP A 24 -8.74 -5.13 -4.60
CA ASP A 24 -7.95 -4.08 -5.24
C ASP A 24 -7.24 -4.56 -6.52
N SER A 25 -6.65 -5.76 -6.49
CA SER A 25 -6.01 -6.38 -7.65
C SER A 25 -7.00 -6.65 -8.81
N ILE A 26 -8.26 -7.00 -8.50
CA ILE A 26 -9.33 -7.13 -9.49
C ILE A 26 -9.80 -5.76 -9.99
N LEU A 27 -10.03 -4.79 -9.10
CA LEU A 27 -10.51 -3.45 -9.48
C LEU A 27 -9.51 -2.73 -10.40
N THR A 28 -8.22 -2.89 -10.14
CA THR A 28 -7.15 -2.39 -11.01
C THR A 28 -7.22 -3.03 -12.39
N ALA A 29 -7.41 -4.35 -12.48
CA ALA A 29 -7.53 -5.03 -13.78
C ALA A 29 -8.79 -4.61 -14.56
N VAL A 30 -9.93 -4.47 -13.90
CA VAL A 30 -11.19 -3.99 -14.50
C VAL A 30 -11.09 -2.52 -14.95
N GLY A 31 -10.31 -1.70 -14.24
CA GLY A 31 -10.12 -0.29 -14.56
C GLY A 31 -9.23 -0.02 -15.78
N LEU A 32 -8.34 -0.95 -16.13
CA LEU A 32 -7.43 -0.80 -17.27
C LEU A 32 -7.91 -1.46 -18.57
N VAL A 33 -8.78 -2.48 -18.51
CA VAL A 33 -9.14 -3.30 -19.68
C VAL A 33 -10.61 -3.10 -20.08
N PRO A 34 -10.93 -2.90 -21.37
CA PRO A 34 -12.32 -2.86 -21.83
C PRO A 34 -13.08 -4.15 -21.48
N PRO A 35 -14.37 -4.06 -21.07
CA PRO A 35 -15.13 -5.16 -20.46
C PRO A 35 -15.41 -6.38 -21.35
N ARG A 36 -14.96 -6.40 -22.62
CA ARG A 36 -15.16 -7.52 -23.56
C ARG A 36 -14.09 -8.61 -23.49
N HIS A 37 -13.09 -8.46 -22.63
CA HIS A 37 -11.97 -9.41 -22.54
C HIS A 37 -11.77 -9.95 -21.11
N ILE A 38 -12.76 -10.70 -20.62
CA ILE A 38 -12.69 -11.37 -19.31
C ILE A 38 -11.44 -12.26 -19.19
N GLU A 39 -11.03 -12.91 -20.28
CA GLU A 39 -9.82 -13.75 -20.33
C GLU A 39 -8.54 -12.95 -20.01
N ILE A 40 -8.44 -11.71 -20.49
CA ILE A 40 -7.30 -10.82 -20.23
C ILE A 40 -7.28 -10.40 -18.76
N MET A 41 -8.46 -10.14 -18.18
CA MET A 41 -8.57 -9.77 -16.77
C MET A 41 -8.16 -10.93 -15.84
N ILE A 42 -8.63 -12.16 -16.12
CA ILE A 42 -8.26 -13.35 -15.35
C ILE A 42 -6.75 -13.59 -15.42
N THR A 43 -6.18 -13.57 -16.63
CA THR A 43 -4.73 -13.79 -16.81
C THR A 43 -3.90 -12.70 -16.13
N ALA A 44 -4.30 -11.43 -16.22
CA ALA A 44 -3.63 -10.32 -15.54
C ALA A 44 -3.64 -10.47 -14.01
N VAL A 45 -4.78 -10.85 -13.41
CA VAL A 45 -4.89 -11.06 -11.96
C VAL A 45 -4.01 -12.22 -11.51
N VAL A 46 -4.03 -13.36 -12.23
CA VAL A 46 -3.18 -14.51 -11.89
C VAL A 46 -1.69 -14.14 -11.95
N ILE A 47 -1.26 -13.46 -13.00
CA ILE A 47 0.12 -12.98 -13.14
C ILE A 47 0.48 -12.02 -12.00
N SER A 48 -0.42 -11.07 -11.68
CA SER A 48 -0.22 -10.11 -10.59
C SER A 48 -0.03 -10.81 -9.25
N VAL A 49 -0.87 -11.79 -8.91
CA VAL A 49 -0.76 -12.54 -7.65
C VAL A 49 0.56 -13.30 -7.57
N ILE A 50 0.98 -13.95 -8.66
CA ILE A 50 2.29 -14.65 -8.72
C ILE A 50 3.43 -13.66 -8.44
N ILE A 51 3.42 -12.49 -9.10
CA ILE A 51 4.44 -11.45 -8.89
C ILE A 51 4.41 -10.94 -7.44
N MET A 52 3.23 -10.70 -6.88
CA MET A 52 3.07 -10.27 -5.49
C MET A 52 3.63 -11.30 -4.50
N MET A 53 3.40 -12.60 -4.73
CA MET A 53 3.97 -13.67 -3.91
C MET A 53 5.50 -13.69 -3.96
N LEU A 54 6.08 -13.59 -5.16
CA LEU A 54 7.53 -13.53 -5.34
C LEU A 54 8.15 -12.25 -4.71
N ALA A 55 7.43 -11.14 -4.78
CA ALA A 55 7.87 -9.85 -4.27
C ALA A 55 7.56 -9.63 -2.77
N ALA A 56 6.77 -10.51 -2.12
CA ALA A 56 6.31 -10.34 -0.74
C ALA A 56 7.46 -10.14 0.26
N GLY A 57 8.55 -10.93 0.14
CA GLY A 57 9.71 -10.81 1.01
C GLY A 57 10.42 -9.45 0.89
N PRO A 58 10.86 -9.04 -0.32
CA PRO A 58 11.42 -7.72 -0.57
C PRO A 58 10.50 -6.55 -0.17
N ILE A 59 9.21 -6.62 -0.51
CA ILE A 59 8.22 -5.58 -0.18
C ILE A 59 8.08 -5.47 1.34
N SER A 60 7.95 -6.60 2.05
CA SER A 60 7.83 -6.60 3.51
C SER A 60 9.01 -5.89 4.18
N ARG A 61 10.25 -6.22 3.80
CA ARG A 61 11.46 -5.56 4.33
C ARG A 61 11.49 -4.06 4.01
N PHE A 62 10.99 -3.65 2.84
CA PHE A 62 10.91 -2.24 2.47
C PHE A 62 9.89 -1.47 3.32
N VAL A 63 8.71 -2.06 3.53
CA VAL A 63 7.63 -1.49 4.35
C VAL A 63 8.05 -1.41 5.83
N GLU A 64 8.75 -2.41 6.35
CA GLU A 64 9.30 -2.39 7.72
C GLU A 64 10.34 -1.29 7.92
N LYS A 65 11.19 -1.05 6.92
CA LYS A 65 12.23 0.00 6.95
C LYS A 65 11.65 1.41 6.85
N HIS A 66 10.48 1.58 6.23
CA HIS A 66 9.84 2.86 5.98
C HIS A 66 8.41 2.89 6.54
N PRO A 67 8.22 3.23 7.83
CA PRO A 67 6.91 3.19 8.48
C PRO A 67 5.83 4.05 7.80
N THR A 68 6.24 5.14 7.16
CA THR A 68 5.37 6.03 6.37
C THR A 68 4.81 5.35 5.12
N ILE A 69 5.54 4.41 4.50
CA ILE A 69 5.03 3.56 3.41
C ILE A 69 3.94 2.62 3.93
N LYS A 70 4.11 2.04 5.13
CA LYS A 70 3.06 1.22 5.76
C LYS A 70 1.77 2.02 5.95
N MET A 71 1.89 3.26 6.42
CA MET A 71 0.75 4.16 6.58
C MET A 71 0.10 4.52 5.25
N LEU A 72 0.90 4.80 4.21
CA LEU A 72 0.42 5.08 2.86
C LEU A 72 -0.38 3.90 2.28
N ALA A 73 0.11 2.67 2.42
CA ALA A 73 -0.58 1.47 1.96
C ALA A 73 -1.93 1.27 2.67
N LEU A 74 -1.98 1.46 4.00
CA LEU A 74 -3.22 1.40 4.77
C LEU A 74 -4.21 2.50 4.35
N ALA A 75 -3.72 3.70 4.04
CA ALA A 75 -4.57 4.80 3.57
C ALA A 75 -5.15 4.52 2.17
N ILE A 76 -4.36 3.98 1.24
CA ILE A 76 -4.83 3.56 -0.09
C ILE A 76 -5.92 2.49 0.05
N LEU A 77 -5.70 1.50 0.91
CA LEU A 77 -6.67 0.44 1.19
C LEU A 77 -8.01 1.01 1.68
N VAL A 78 -7.98 1.92 2.65
CA VAL A 78 -9.19 2.56 3.18
C VAL A 78 -9.87 3.41 2.11
N MET A 79 -9.09 4.19 1.34
CA MET A 79 -9.61 5.03 0.25
C MET A 79 -10.35 4.18 -0.79
N ILE A 80 -9.77 3.06 -1.22
CA ILE A 80 -10.41 2.15 -2.18
C ILE A 80 -11.63 1.46 -1.56
N GLY A 81 -11.56 1.08 -0.28
CA GLY A 81 -12.73 0.56 0.44
C GLY A 81 -13.90 1.54 0.44
N VAL A 82 -13.65 2.81 0.74
CA VAL A 82 -14.68 3.87 0.72
C VAL A 82 -15.17 4.14 -0.70
N LEU A 83 -14.27 4.18 -1.69
CA LEU A 83 -14.60 4.34 -3.10
C LEU A 83 -15.58 3.26 -3.57
N LEU A 84 -15.31 2.00 -3.23
CA LEU A 84 -16.16 0.86 -3.61
C LEU A 84 -17.53 0.91 -2.95
N VAL A 85 -17.62 1.34 -1.69
CA VAL A 85 -18.91 1.55 -1.03
C VAL A 85 -19.69 2.66 -1.75
N ALA A 86 -19.03 3.77 -2.11
CA ALA A 86 -19.68 4.87 -2.80
C ALA A 86 -20.14 4.48 -4.23
N GLU A 87 -19.29 3.79 -5.00
CA GLU A 87 -19.65 3.23 -6.31
C GLU A 87 -20.81 2.22 -6.18
N GLY A 88 -20.81 1.39 -5.14
CA GLY A 88 -21.90 0.46 -4.83
C GLY A 88 -23.22 1.15 -4.49
N LEU A 89 -23.19 2.41 -4.03
CA LEU A 89 -24.37 3.24 -3.76
C LEU A 89 -24.84 4.04 -4.99
N GLY A 90 -24.16 3.90 -6.14
CA GLY A 90 -24.52 4.53 -7.41
C GLY A 90 -23.71 5.79 -7.75
N GLU A 91 -22.82 6.23 -6.87
CA GLU A 91 -21.93 7.38 -7.13
C GLU A 91 -20.72 6.95 -7.98
N HIS A 92 -20.70 7.39 -9.23
CA HIS A 92 -19.62 7.04 -10.15
C HIS A 92 -18.44 7.99 -9.97
N PHE A 93 -17.41 7.55 -9.27
CA PHE A 93 -16.18 8.31 -9.12
C PHE A 93 -15.27 8.15 -10.34
N PRO A 94 -14.78 9.25 -10.94
CA PRO A 94 -13.84 9.12 -12.06
C PRO A 94 -12.51 8.55 -11.56
N ARG A 95 -12.22 7.31 -11.98
CA ARG A 95 -11.05 6.52 -11.53
C ARG A 95 -9.71 7.24 -11.71
N GLY A 96 -9.62 8.10 -12.73
CA GLY A 96 -8.44 8.92 -12.99
C GLY A 96 -8.02 9.81 -11.81
N TYR A 97 -8.97 10.36 -11.05
CA TYR A 97 -8.65 11.17 -9.86
C TYR A 97 -8.06 10.32 -8.74
N VAL A 98 -8.61 9.12 -8.53
CA VAL A 98 -8.12 8.18 -7.51
C VAL A 98 -6.72 7.71 -7.87
N TYR A 99 -6.50 7.33 -9.14
CA TYR A 99 -5.18 6.89 -9.63
C TYR A 99 -4.15 8.02 -9.55
N PHE A 100 -4.54 9.26 -9.87
CA PHE A 100 -3.68 10.42 -9.71
C PHE A 100 -3.34 10.68 -8.24
N ALA A 101 -4.31 10.61 -7.33
CA ALA A 101 -4.08 10.80 -5.90
C ALA A 101 -3.13 9.73 -5.33
N MET A 102 -3.27 8.47 -5.74
CA MET A 102 -2.35 7.39 -5.35
C MET A 102 -0.92 7.64 -5.85
N ALA A 103 -0.78 7.96 -7.14
CA ALA A 103 0.53 8.25 -7.74
C ALA A 103 1.19 9.47 -7.10
N PHE A 104 0.45 10.56 -6.91
CA PHE A 104 0.93 11.77 -6.26
C PHE A 104 1.40 11.51 -4.83
N SER A 105 0.61 10.76 -4.05
CA SER A 105 0.96 10.41 -2.67
C SER A 105 2.24 9.56 -2.59
N LEU A 106 2.41 8.60 -3.51
CA LEU A 106 3.65 7.82 -3.63
C LEU A 106 4.86 8.71 -3.94
N VAL A 107 4.72 9.65 -4.88
CA VAL A 107 5.79 10.60 -5.22
C VAL A 107 6.17 11.47 -4.02
N VAL A 108 5.18 12.05 -3.34
CA VAL A 108 5.40 12.85 -2.12
C VAL A 108 6.10 12.02 -1.04
N GLU A 109 5.71 10.77 -0.87
CA GLU A 109 6.32 9.88 0.11
C GLU A 109 7.76 9.51 -0.26
N MET A 110 8.07 9.30 -1.55
CA MET A 110 9.45 9.12 -2.00
C MET A 110 10.31 10.36 -1.71
N LEU A 111 9.78 11.56 -1.93
CA LEU A 111 10.46 12.82 -1.59
C LEU A 111 10.66 12.95 -0.08
N ASN A 112 9.67 12.56 0.72
CA ASN A 112 9.73 12.59 2.18
C ASN A 112 10.84 11.67 2.72
N ILE A 113 10.91 10.43 2.23
CA ILE A 113 11.98 9.48 2.57
C ILE A 113 13.35 10.03 2.18
N HIS A 114 13.48 10.65 1.00
CA HIS A 114 14.73 11.24 0.53
C HIS A 114 15.18 12.44 1.37
N ALA A 115 14.25 13.32 1.73
CA ALA A 115 14.52 14.47 2.58
C ALA A 115 14.95 14.06 4.00
N GLY A 116 14.32 13.04 4.58
CA GLY A 116 14.67 12.50 5.90
C GLY A 116 16.10 11.98 5.99
N LYS A 117 16.60 11.31 4.95
CA LYS A 117 17.99 10.82 4.88
C LYS A 117 19.04 11.95 4.95
N ARG A 118 18.70 13.15 4.47
CA ARG A 118 19.59 14.33 4.52
C ARG A 118 19.66 14.97 5.90
N ARG A 119 18.57 14.90 6.70
CA ARG A 119 18.53 15.41 8.08
C ARG A 119 19.32 14.53 9.05
N ALA A 120 19.24 13.20 8.90
CA ALA A 120 19.99 12.26 9.75
C ALA A 120 21.51 12.38 9.63
N ARG A 121 22.04 12.90 8.50
CA ARG A 121 23.47 13.16 8.30
C ARG A 121 23.98 14.47 8.91
N LYS A 122 23.09 15.37 9.36
CA LYS A 122 23.45 16.71 9.86
C LYS A 122 23.66 16.81 11.37
N HIS A 123 23.71 15.69 12.11
CA HIS A 123 24.02 15.70 13.54
C HIS A 123 25.25 14.85 13.93
N PRO A 124 26.46 15.18 13.45
CA PRO A 124 27.68 14.95 14.21
C PRO A 124 28.04 16.25 14.96
N GLN A 125 27.58 16.39 16.19
CA GLN A 125 28.17 17.31 17.18
C GLN A 125 28.42 16.46 18.43
N THR A 126 29.58 15.83 18.58
CA THR A 126 30.78 16.39 19.24
C THR A 126 30.43 17.17 20.50
N SER A 127 30.36 16.48 21.62
CA SER A 127 30.76 16.98 22.93
C SER A 127 31.14 15.75 23.75
N ASP A 128 32.28 15.18 23.35
CA ASP A 128 33.13 14.44 24.28
C ASP A 128 33.96 15.45 25.06
N GLY A 129 34.38 15.06 26.25
CA GLY A 129 34.76 15.90 27.38
C GLY A 129 35.69 17.10 27.13
N ALA A 130 35.44 18.15 27.90
CA ALA A 130 36.44 19.13 28.29
C ALA A 130 36.20 19.51 29.76
N GLY A 131 37.19 19.19 30.61
CA GLY A 131 37.35 19.73 31.97
C GLY A 131 37.11 18.73 33.09
#